data_AF-A0A388KWL6-F1
#
_entry.id   AF-A0A388KWL6-F1
#
_cell.length_a   1.000
_cell.length_b   1.000
_cell.length_c   1.000
_cell.angle_alpha   90.00
_cell.angle_beta   90.00
_cell.angle_gamma   90.00
#
_symmetry.space_group_name_H-M   'P 1'
#
loop_
_entity.id
_entity.type
_entity.pdbx_description
1 polymer ?
#
loop_
_entity_poly.entity_id
_entity_poly.type
_entity_poly.pdbx_seq_one_letter_code
_entity_poly.pdbx_strand_id
1 'polypeptide(L)'
;MRRSQRLAERGSAGVEPQQETKTPRIPRRPHTTMAATADDNAHANPSRPVTPPIPVQQADEALLVFLERLQQYSETTAAELRKWEEEEAARQHEIQHQLAEAEAARLQAAAEAATAARLQQQQVEASQNQARYQATMDLDRDEATYAMLLRRQHFQETEEQEEPTEEERDKEGTTVLMETLLYTCNWQQRELLAMRQVLIRHETTLKAMDKRIATLQTENSTLHAANSQQQTLNHQLQADVSMGLAQLSAAASTVSAAVDCSPTLVVQAKQLEERINHLLASLGNISKFAGASTVSSCRRSATTLTNDRPLPPRNGRCRTSSSTTITRLIRCNGG
;
A
#
# COMPACT_ATOMS: atom_id res chain seq x y z
N MET A 1 37.46 10.50 -66.70
CA MET A 1 37.11 9.80 -67.96
C MET A 1 35.69 9.28 -67.88
N ARG A 2 34.92 9.45 -68.95
CA ARG A 2 33.52 9.02 -69.12
C ARG A 2 33.42 7.49 -69.15
N ARG A 3 32.36 6.91 -68.58
CA ARG A 3 31.45 5.96 -69.26
C ARG A 3 30.24 5.59 -68.40
N SER A 4 29.09 6.02 -68.89
CA SER A 4 27.75 5.50 -68.58
C SER A 4 27.47 4.25 -69.41
N GLN A 5 26.63 3.33 -68.90
CA GLN A 5 25.63 2.51 -69.64
C GLN A 5 24.85 1.68 -68.59
N ARG A 6 23.61 2.03 -68.24
CA ARG A 6 22.30 1.80 -68.91
C ARG A 6 21.83 0.34 -68.96
N LEU A 7 20.81 0.07 -68.13
CA LEU A 7 19.50 -0.53 -68.43
C LEU A 7 19.43 -1.87 -69.18
N ALA A 8 18.85 -2.86 -68.51
CA ALA A 8 17.85 -3.75 -69.10
C ALA A 8 16.82 -4.18 -68.03
N GLU A 9 15.60 -3.67 -68.19
CA GLU A 9 14.35 -4.13 -67.57
C GLU A 9 13.82 -5.37 -68.32
N ARG A 10 13.20 -6.30 -67.57
CA ARG A 10 12.06 -7.18 -67.91
C ARG A 10 12.06 -8.32 -66.88
N GLY A 11 11.01 -8.68 -66.15
CA GLY A 11 9.60 -8.29 -66.14
C GLY A 11 8.81 -9.45 -65.49
N SER A 12 7.70 -9.13 -64.82
CA SER A 12 6.68 -10.04 -64.25
C SER A 12 7.10 -10.89 -63.03
N ALA A 13 6.33 -11.01 -61.94
CA ALA A 13 4.88 -10.83 -61.79
C ALA A 13 4.53 -10.10 -60.49
N GLY A 14 3.49 -9.26 -60.56
CA GLY A 14 2.92 -8.58 -59.41
C GLY A 14 2.16 -9.54 -58.49
N VAL A 15 2.37 -9.37 -57.19
CA VAL A 15 1.35 -9.64 -56.17
C VAL A 15 1.42 -8.47 -55.19
N GLU A 16 0.38 -7.66 -55.22
CA GLU A 16 0.10 -6.56 -54.32
C GLU A 16 -0.14 -7.08 -52.89
N PRO A 17 0.44 -6.48 -51.84
CA PRO A 17 0.07 -6.80 -50.48
C PRO A 17 -1.23 -6.09 -50.14
N GLN A 18 -2.36 -6.80 -50.16
CA GLN A 18 -3.60 -6.32 -49.57
C GLN A 18 -3.37 -6.08 -48.07
N GLN A 19 -3.17 -4.81 -47.72
CA GLN A 19 -3.41 -4.28 -46.38
C GLN A 19 -4.92 -4.32 -46.12
N GLU A 20 -5.41 -5.45 -45.60
CA GLU A 20 -6.65 -5.43 -44.85
C GLU A 20 -6.41 -4.76 -43.49
N THR A 21 -7.12 -3.67 -43.27
CA THR A 21 -7.33 -2.99 -42.00
C THR A 21 -7.88 -3.98 -40.97
N LYS A 22 -6.97 -4.64 -40.23
CA LYS A 22 -7.31 -5.48 -39.08
C LYS A 22 -7.83 -4.61 -37.94
N THR A 23 -9.15 -4.54 -37.84
CA THR A 23 -9.87 -4.16 -36.62
C THR A 23 -9.39 -5.01 -35.45
N PRO A 24 -9.18 -4.47 -34.23
CA PRO A 24 -8.74 -5.29 -33.11
C PRO A 24 -9.84 -6.30 -32.74
N ARG A 25 -9.57 -7.59 -33.00
CA ARG A 25 -10.42 -8.69 -32.55
C ARG A 25 -10.34 -8.76 -31.02
N ILE A 26 -11.44 -8.40 -30.39
CA ILE A 26 -11.78 -8.69 -28.99
C ILE A 26 -11.48 -10.17 -28.70
N PRO A 27 -10.82 -10.54 -27.59
CA PRO A 27 -10.65 -11.93 -27.22
C PRO A 27 -12.02 -12.56 -26.94
N ARG A 28 -12.51 -13.36 -27.90
CA ARG A 28 -13.66 -14.23 -27.67
C ARG A 28 -13.23 -15.30 -26.68
N ARG A 29 -13.94 -15.35 -25.55
CA ARG A 29 -13.87 -16.38 -24.53
C ARG A 29 -13.89 -17.77 -25.19
N PRO A 30 -13.14 -18.76 -24.66
CA PRO A 30 -13.34 -20.13 -25.08
C PRO A 30 -14.78 -20.53 -24.79
N HIS A 31 -15.51 -20.90 -25.84
CA HIS A 31 -16.74 -21.66 -25.72
C HIS A 31 -16.35 -23.03 -25.17
N THR A 32 -16.53 -23.22 -23.87
CA THR A 32 -16.49 -24.54 -23.26
C THR A 32 -17.68 -25.32 -23.80
N THR A 33 -17.35 -26.33 -24.60
CA THR A 33 -18.19 -27.42 -25.06
C THR A 33 -19.06 -27.94 -23.91
N MET A 34 -20.35 -28.02 -24.17
CA MET A 34 -21.37 -28.71 -23.37
C MET A 34 -20.86 -30.08 -22.90
N ALA A 35 -20.46 -30.18 -21.64
CA ALA A 35 -20.45 -31.43 -20.91
C ALA A 35 -21.80 -31.49 -20.18
N ALA A 36 -22.68 -32.33 -20.71
CA ALA A 36 -23.90 -32.74 -20.08
C ALA A 36 -23.58 -33.56 -18.82
N THR A 37 -23.41 -32.86 -17.70
CA THR A 37 -23.78 -33.35 -16.38
C THR A 37 -24.63 -32.24 -15.80
N ALA A 38 -25.90 -32.20 -16.24
CA ALA A 38 -26.93 -31.59 -15.44
C ALA A 38 -26.96 -32.38 -14.14
N ASP A 39 -26.23 -31.91 -13.13
CA ASP A 39 -26.51 -32.30 -11.77
C ASP A 39 -27.95 -31.85 -11.52
N ASP A 40 -28.84 -32.83 -11.54
CA ASP A 40 -30.24 -32.77 -11.09
C ASP A 40 -30.29 -32.52 -9.57
N ASN A 41 -29.67 -31.43 -9.13
CA ASN A 41 -29.84 -30.85 -7.81
C ASN A 41 -30.14 -29.36 -8.00
N ALA A 42 -31.18 -29.08 -8.78
CA ALA A 42 -32.00 -27.92 -8.49
C ALA A 42 -32.46 -28.10 -7.04
N HIS A 43 -31.80 -27.43 -6.09
CA HIS A 43 -32.29 -27.29 -4.73
C HIS A 43 -33.71 -26.74 -4.84
N ALA A 44 -34.68 -27.65 -4.80
CA ALA A 44 -36.09 -27.30 -4.76
C ALA A 44 -36.25 -26.45 -3.52
N ASN A 45 -36.40 -25.14 -3.73
CA ASN A 45 -36.60 -24.21 -2.65
C ASN A 45 -37.87 -24.67 -1.93
N PRO A 46 -37.82 -25.13 -0.66
CA PRO A 46 -39.00 -25.58 0.04
C PRO A 46 -39.93 -24.39 0.14
N SER A 47 -41.00 -24.46 -0.64
CA SER A 47 -42.04 -23.43 -0.64
C SER A 47 -42.56 -23.32 0.79
N ARG A 48 -42.76 -22.09 1.26
CA ARG A 48 -43.30 -21.83 2.60
C ARG A 48 -44.50 -22.78 2.84
N PRO A 49 -44.59 -23.43 4.03
CA PRO A 49 -45.70 -24.31 4.35
C PRO A 49 -47.03 -23.59 4.09
N VAL A 50 -47.89 -24.20 3.26
CA VAL A 50 -49.21 -23.67 2.96
C VAL A 50 -50.08 -23.86 4.19
N THR A 51 -50.62 -22.78 4.74
CA THR A 51 -51.44 -22.84 5.96
C THR A 51 -52.70 -23.67 5.71
N PRO A 52 -52.94 -24.76 6.46
CA PRO A 52 -54.16 -25.56 6.31
C PRO A 52 -55.42 -24.72 6.63
N PRO A 53 -56.61 -25.10 6.16
CA PRO A 53 -57.83 -24.36 6.45
C PRO A 53 -58.19 -24.44 7.95
N ILE A 54 -58.55 -23.30 8.55
CA ILE A 54 -58.88 -23.19 9.97
C ILE A 54 -60.12 -24.06 10.29
N PRO A 55 -60.07 -24.90 11.34
CA PRO A 55 -61.22 -25.69 11.75
C PRO A 55 -62.42 -24.80 12.14
N VAL A 56 -63.62 -25.16 11.67
CA VAL A 56 -64.89 -24.49 11.99
C VAL A 56 -65.71 -25.36 12.94
N GLN A 57 -66.51 -24.76 13.83
CA GLN A 57 -67.36 -25.47 14.79
C GLN A 57 -68.52 -26.16 14.06
N GLN A 58 -68.73 -27.45 14.32
CA GLN A 58 -69.82 -28.23 13.72
C GLN A 58 -71.12 -28.11 14.53
N ALA A 59 -72.28 -28.32 13.88
CA ALA A 59 -73.61 -28.03 14.46
C ALA A 59 -73.92 -28.77 15.78
N ASP A 60 -73.35 -29.97 15.99
CA ASP A 60 -73.61 -30.83 17.16
C ASP A 60 -72.36 -31.01 18.05
N GLU A 61 -71.33 -30.18 17.87
CA GLU A 61 -70.05 -30.35 18.52
C GLU A 61 -69.95 -29.59 19.85
N ALA A 62 -69.55 -30.30 20.91
CA ALA A 62 -69.27 -29.71 22.21
C ALA A 62 -68.12 -28.68 22.10
N LEU A 63 -68.30 -27.49 22.69
CA LEU A 63 -67.36 -26.38 22.62
C LEU A 63 -65.92 -26.76 23.02
N LEU A 64 -65.76 -27.66 24.00
CA LEU A 64 -64.45 -28.15 24.44
C LEU A 64 -63.72 -28.96 23.36
N VAL A 65 -64.43 -29.78 22.59
CA VAL A 65 -63.86 -30.59 21.49
C VAL A 65 -63.42 -29.69 20.33
N PHE A 66 -64.20 -28.64 20.05
CA PHE A 66 -63.82 -27.63 19.06
C PHE A 66 -62.55 -26.85 19.46
N LEU A 67 -62.46 -26.44 20.74
CA LEU A 67 -61.28 -25.74 21.27
C LEU A 67 -60.02 -26.62 21.28
N GLU A 68 -60.17 -27.91 21.62
CA GLU A 68 -59.06 -28.87 21.58
C GLU A 68 -58.53 -29.07 20.14
N ARG A 69 -59.43 -29.18 19.15
CA ARG A 69 -59.02 -29.23 17.73
C ARG A 69 -58.36 -27.95 17.27
N LEU A 70 -58.85 -26.78 17.68
CA LEU A 70 -58.22 -25.49 17.38
C LEU A 70 -56.81 -25.39 17.99
N GLN A 71 -56.65 -25.87 19.23
CA GLN A 71 -55.36 -25.91 19.90
C GLN A 71 -54.38 -26.82 19.12
N GLN A 72 -54.76 -28.05 18.81
CA GLN A 72 -53.95 -28.98 18.02
C GLN A 72 -53.59 -28.43 16.64
N TYR A 73 -54.54 -27.78 15.97
CA TYR A 73 -54.30 -27.10 14.69
C TYR A 73 -53.26 -25.97 14.83
N SER A 74 -53.36 -25.15 15.87
CA SER A 74 -52.39 -24.07 16.11
C SER A 74 -51.00 -24.61 16.43
N GLU A 75 -50.91 -25.69 17.23
CA GLU A 75 -49.67 -26.32 17.64
C GLU A 75 -48.97 -27.02 16.46
N THR A 76 -49.73 -27.73 15.61
CA THR A 76 -49.21 -28.39 14.40
C THR A 76 -48.73 -27.38 13.36
N THR A 77 -49.51 -26.33 13.07
CA THR A 77 -49.11 -25.26 12.14
C THR A 77 -47.87 -24.51 12.66
N ALA A 78 -47.80 -24.24 13.97
CA ALA A 78 -46.62 -23.61 14.58
C ALA A 78 -45.38 -24.53 14.54
N ALA A 79 -45.56 -25.85 14.72
CA ALA A 79 -44.47 -26.81 14.64
C ALA A 79 -43.92 -26.95 13.21
N GLU A 80 -44.78 -26.95 12.19
CA GLU A 80 -44.37 -26.96 10.78
C GLU A 80 -43.64 -25.68 10.38
N LEU A 81 -44.12 -24.52 10.85
CA LEU A 81 -43.46 -23.24 10.61
C LEU A 81 -42.06 -23.20 11.25
N ARG A 82 -41.93 -23.65 12.51
CA ARG A 82 -40.62 -23.74 13.18
C ARG A 82 -39.65 -24.66 12.45
N LYS A 83 -40.11 -25.83 11.98
CA LYS A 83 -39.27 -26.74 11.19
C LYS A 83 -38.79 -26.09 9.89
N TRP A 84 -39.67 -25.38 9.19
CA TRP A 84 -39.30 -24.68 7.96
C TRP A 84 -38.32 -23.53 8.24
N GLU A 85 -38.50 -22.77 9.32
CA GLU A 85 -37.58 -21.72 9.75
C GLU A 85 -36.20 -22.29 10.11
N GLU A 86 -36.14 -23.44 10.79
CA GLU A 86 -34.90 -24.16 11.11
C GLU A 86 -34.18 -24.65 9.83
N GLU A 87 -34.92 -25.22 8.88
CA GLU A 87 -34.37 -25.66 7.58
C GLU A 87 -33.92 -24.48 6.70
N GLU A 88 -34.62 -23.35 6.73
CA GLU A 88 -34.21 -22.13 6.05
C GLU A 88 -32.95 -21.55 6.69
N ALA A 89 -32.87 -21.50 8.02
CA ALA A 89 -31.68 -21.07 8.74
C ALA A 89 -30.47 -21.96 8.46
N ALA A 90 -30.66 -23.29 8.43
CA ALA A 90 -29.60 -24.24 8.08
C ALA A 90 -29.07 -24.03 6.65
N ARG A 91 -29.97 -23.79 5.68
CA ARG A 91 -29.57 -23.46 4.30
C ARG A 91 -28.84 -22.13 4.18
N GLN A 92 -29.31 -21.10 4.88
CA GLN A 92 -28.63 -19.80 4.90
C GLN A 92 -27.22 -19.92 5.50
N HIS A 93 -27.07 -20.71 6.56
CA HIS A 93 -25.78 -20.99 7.16
C HIS A 93 -24.84 -21.74 6.19
N GLU A 94 -25.34 -22.76 5.49
CA GLU A 94 -24.57 -23.50 4.48
C GLU A 94 -24.14 -22.59 3.32
N ILE A 95 -25.03 -21.74 2.80
CA ILE A 95 -24.69 -20.76 1.76
C ILE A 95 -23.62 -19.79 2.26
N GLN A 96 -23.73 -19.30 3.50
CA GLN A 96 -22.71 -18.42 4.09
C GLN A 96 -21.37 -19.14 4.24
N HIS A 97 -21.37 -20.41 4.65
CA HIS A 97 -20.18 -21.23 4.76
C HIS A 97 -19.51 -21.39 3.39
N GLN A 98 -20.27 -21.77 2.35
CA GLN A 98 -19.74 -21.91 0.99
C GLN A 98 -19.22 -20.59 0.41
N LEU A 99 -19.87 -19.47 0.69
CA LEU A 99 -19.38 -18.15 0.31
C LEU A 99 -18.05 -17.83 1.00
N ALA A 100 -17.94 -18.11 2.31
CA ALA A 100 -16.72 -17.90 3.06
C ALA A 100 -15.57 -18.80 2.54
N GLU A 101 -15.85 -20.06 2.23
CA GLU A 101 -14.88 -20.99 1.62
C GLU A 101 -14.44 -20.52 0.22
N ALA A 102 -15.38 -20.08 -0.61
CA ALA A 102 -15.08 -19.55 -1.95
C ALA A 102 -14.26 -18.26 -1.88
N GLU A 103 -14.55 -17.37 -0.92
CA GLU A 103 -13.77 -16.18 -0.66
C GLU A 103 -12.36 -16.52 -0.18
N ALA A 104 -12.22 -17.48 0.75
CA ALA A 104 -10.93 -17.97 1.21
C ALA A 104 -10.11 -18.57 0.04
N ALA A 105 -10.72 -19.39 -0.80
CA ALA A 105 -10.09 -19.97 -1.98
C ALA A 105 -9.65 -18.88 -2.99
N ARG A 106 -10.47 -17.84 -3.20
CA ARG A 106 -10.10 -16.68 -4.05
C ARG A 106 -8.91 -15.91 -3.48
N LEU A 107 -8.89 -15.68 -2.17
CA LEU A 107 -7.79 -14.99 -1.51
C LEU A 107 -6.49 -15.81 -1.61
N GLN A 108 -6.57 -17.13 -1.44
CA GLN A 108 -5.42 -18.02 -1.61
C GLN A 108 -4.92 -18.00 -3.05
N ALA A 109 -5.80 -18.16 -4.05
CA ALA A 109 -5.41 -18.11 -5.46
C ALA A 109 -4.80 -16.74 -5.84
N ALA A 110 -5.32 -15.65 -5.29
CA ALA A 110 -4.75 -14.31 -5.50
C ALA A 110 -3.36 -14.18 -4.86
N ALA A 111 -3.15 -14.75 -3.66
CA ALA A 111 -1.84 -14.78 -3.01
C ALA A 111 -0.82 -15.60 -3.81
N GLU A 112 -1.20 -16.77 -4.31
CA GLU A 112 -0.37 -17.62 -5.16
C GLU A 112 -0.06 -16.96 -6.52
N ALA A 113 -1.05 -16.29 -7.14
CA ALA A 113 -0.81 -15.51 -8.35
C ALA A 113 0.15 -14.35 -8.11
N ALA A 114 0.06 -13.68 -6.95
CA ALA A 114 0.97 -12.60 -6.58
C ALA A 114 2.40 -13.11 -6.33
N THR A 115 2.58 -14.28 -5.72
CA THR A 115 3.92 -14.88 -5.55
C THR A 115 4.50 -15.34 -6.89
N ALA A 116 3.70 -15.96 -7.75
CA ALA A 116 4.11 -16.34 -9.10
C ALA A 116 4.52 -15.13 -9.95
N ALA A 117 3.74 -14.04 -9.91
CA ALA A 117 4.07 -12.79 -10.60
C ALA A 117 5.39 -12.17 -10.09
N ARG A 118 5.64 -12.22 -8.77
CA ARG A 118 6.91 -11.76 -8.20
C ARG A 118 8.09 -12.59 -8.65
N LEU A 119 7.95 -13.92 -8.70
CA LEU A 119 9.01 -14.81 -9.20
C LEU A 119 9.31 -14.53 -10.67
N GLN A 120 8.27 -14.38 -11.50
CA GLN A 120 8.42 -14.03 -12.91
C GLN A 120 9.14 -12.68 -13.07
N GLN A 121 8.75 -11.66 -12.29
CA GLN A 121 9.40 -10.36 -12.31
C GLN A 121 10.89 -10.46 -11.95
N GLN A 122 11.23 -11.20 -10.89
CA GLN A 122 12.62 -11.41 -10.49
C GLN A 122 13.45 -12.11 -11.58
N GLN A 123 12.87 -13.10 -12.26
CA GLN A 123 13.54 -13.79 -13.36
C GLN A 123 13.80 -12.86 -14.55
N VAL A 124 12.80 -12.03 -14.91
CA VAL A 124 12.95 -11.03 -15.98
C VAL A 124 14.04 -10.02 -15.61
N GLU A 125 14.02 -9.49 -14.39
CA GLU A 125 15.04 -8.55 -13.91
C GLU A 125 16.44 -9.17 -13.90
N ALA A 126 16.58 -10.43 -13.48
CA ALA A 126 17.85 -11.15 -13.50
C ALA A 126 18.38 -11.32 -14.93
N SER A 127 17.53 -11.76 -15.87
CA SER A 127 17.92 -11.91 -17.27
C SER A 127 18.32 -10.58 -17.92
N GLN A 128 17.60 -9.49 -17.64
CA GLN A 128 17.96 -8.15 -18.11
C GLN A 128 19.29 -7.67 -17.52
N ASN A 129 19.52 -7.91 -16.23
CA ASN A 129 20.78 -7.53 -15.59
C ASN A 129 21.96 -8.32 -16.15
N GLN A 130 21.78 -9.61 -16.42
CA GLN A 130 22.78 -10.43 -17.10
C GLN A 130 23.08 -9.93 -18.51
N ALA A 131 22.05 -9.62 -19.31
CA ALA A 131 22.23 -9.07 -20.65
C ALA A 131 22.97 -7.71 -20.63
N ARG A 132 22.64 -6.83 -19.66
CA ARG A 132 23.36 -5.57 -19.45
C ARG A 132 24.82 -5.78 -19.08
N TYR A 133 25.10 -6.73 -18.19
CA TYR A 133 26.48 -7.05 -17.81
C TYR A 133 27.29 -7.55 -19.00
N GLN A 134 26.71 -8.46 -19.80
CA GLN A 134 27.35 -8.98 -21.00
C GLN A 134 27.63 -7.86 -22.02
N ALA A 135 26.64 -7.00 -22.28
CA ALA A 135 26.81 -5.87 -23.19
C ALA A 135 27.93 -4.92 -22.75
N THR A 136 28.07 -4.65 -21.45
CA THR A 136 29.19 -3.85 -20.93
C THR A 136 30.54 -4.53 -21.17
N MET A 137 30.63 -5.84 -20.94
CA MET A 137 31.88 -6.59 -21.15
C MET A 137 32.28 -6.68 -22.62
N ASP A 138 31.32 -6.80 -23.52
CA ASP A 138 31.59 -6.80 -24.96
C ASP A 138 32.00 -5.39 -25.42
N LEU A 139 31.35 -4.34 -24.91
CA LEU A 139 31.75 -2.95 -25.17
C LEU A 139 33.18 -2.65 -24.70
N ASP A 140 33.54 -3.06 -23.47
CA ASP A 140 34.89 -2.88 -22.92
C ASP A 140 35.95 -3.62 -23.79
N ARG A 141 35.62 -4.81 -24.29
CA ARG A 141 36.50 -5.59 -25.18
C ARG A 141 36.68 -4.91 -26.53
N ASP A 142 35.59 -4.45 -27.14
CA ASP A 142 35.62 -3.79 -28.43
C ASP A 142 36.36 -2.46 -28.34
N GLU A 143 36.12 -1.67 -27.28
CA GLU A 143 36.84 -0.42 -27.02
C GLU A 143 38.35 -0.66 -26.92
N ALA A 144 38.79 -1.66 -26.16
CA ALA A 144 40.21 -2.01 -26.06
C ALA A 144 40.80 -2.45 -27.41
N THR A 145 40.02 -3.15 -28.22
CA THR A 145 40.43 -3.60 -29.56
C THR A 145 40.59 -2.42 -30.51
N TYR A 146 39.62 -1.51 -30.58
CA TYR A 146 39.69 -0.32 -31.42
C TYR A 146 40.77 0.65 -30.96
N ALA A 147 40.97 0.84 -29.65
CA ALA A 147 42.06 1.64 -29.12
C ALA A 147 43.43 1.09 -29.55
N MET A 148 43.62 -0.23 -29.54
CA MET A 148 44.84 -0.86 -30.04
C MET A 148 45.03 -0.62 -31.55
N LEU A 149 43.96 -0.77 -32.34
CA LEU A 149 44.02 -0.56 -33.79
C LEU A 149 44.36 0.90 -34.12
N LEU A 150 43.73 1.87 -33.46
CA LEU A 150 44.02 3.30 -33.65
C LEU A 150 45.48 3.63 -33.32
N ARG A 151 46.02 3.11 -32.20
CA ARG A 151 47.43 3.30 -31.84
C ARG A 151 48.41 2.75 -32.87
N ARG A 152 48.07 1.67 -33.57
CA ARG A 152 48.92 1.12 -34.63
C ARG A 152 48.93 1.96 -35.91
N GLN A 153 47.90 2.78 -36.13
CA GLN A 153 47.80 3.65 -37.30
C GLN A 153 48.52 4.98 -37.10
N HIS A 154 49.06 5.24 -35.90
CA HIS A 154 49.86 6.43 -35.66
C HIS A 154 51.17 6.35 -36.44
N PHE A 155 51.59 7.48 -37.01
CA PHE A 155 52.89 7.64 -37.65
C PHE A 155 54.01 7.35 -36.66
N GLN A 156 55.04 6.65 -37.13
CA GLN A 156 56.25 6.35 -36.36
C GLN A 156 57.44 6.94 -37.10
N GLU A 157 58.10 7.91 -36.47
CA GLU A 157 59.36 8.45 -36.97
C GLU A 157 60.39 7.31 -37.11
N THR A 158 61.05 7.26 -38.26
CA THR A 158 62.10 6.28 -38.55
C THR A 158 63.41 7.01 -38.83
N GLU A 159 64.56 6.34 -38.68
CA GLU A 159 65.87 7.00 -38.87
C GLU A 159 66.07 7.56 -40.30
N GLU A 160 65.32 7.07 -41.28
CA GLU A 160 65.37 7.53 -42.67
C GLU A 160 64.34 8.63 -43.01
N GLN A 161 63.29 8.80 -42.19
CA GLN A 161 62.23 9.77 -42.46
C GLN A 161 61.62 10.32 -41.15
N GLU A 162 61.93 11.59 -40.89
CA GLU A 162 61.52 12.34 -39.70
C GLU A 162 60.16 13.04 -39.88
N GLU A 163 59.79 13.43 -41.11
CA GLU A 163 58.49 14.04 -41.41
C GLU A 163 57.52 13.07 -42.11
N PRO A 164 56.25 12.97 -41.65
CA PRO A 164 55.23 12.16 -42.27
C PRO A 164 54.87 12.65 -43.68
N THR A 165 54.57 11.72 -44.59
CA THR A 165 53.99 12.02 -45.90
C THR A 165 52.60 12.68 -45.75
N GLU A 166 52.10 13.33 -46.81
CA GLU A 166 50.78 14.00 -46.77
C GLU A 166 49.66 13.00 -46.44
N GLU A 167 49.69 11.80 -47.03
CA GLU A 167 48.74 10.72 -46.75
C GLU A 167 48.86 10.16 -45.32
N GLU A 168 50.06 10.13 -44.74
CA GLU A 168 50.27 9.73 -43.34
C GLU A 168 49.78 10.81 -42.38
N ARG A 169 49.96 12.09 -42.70
CA ARG A 169 49.40 13.20 -41.93
C ARG A 169 47.88 13.19 -41.90
N ASP A 170 47.24 12.92 -43.03
CA ASP A 170 45.77 12.83 -43.10
C ASP A 170 45.24 11.65 -42.28
N LYS A 171 45.94 10.51 -42.30
CA LYS A 171 45.62 9.34 -41.46
C LYS A 171 45.82 9.64 -39.98
N GLU A 172 46.96 10.23 -39.62
CA GLU A 172 47.29 10.66 -38.25
C GLU A 172 46.22 11.63 -37.71
N GLY A 173 45.84 12.63 -38.50
CA GLY A 173 44.77 13.56 -38.13
C GLY A 173 43.45 12.84 -37.86
N THR A 174 43.13 11.83 -38.68
CA THR A 174 41.90 11.03 -38.51
C THR A 174 41.97 10.10 -37.29
N THR A 175 43.11 9.45 -37.04
CA THR A 175 43.29 8.53 -35.90
C THR A 175 43.25 9.28 -34.58
N VAL A 176 43.94 10.43 -34.48
CA VAL A 176 43.92 11.31 -33.30
C VAL A 176 42.51 11.83 -33.03
N LEU A 177 41.76 12.20 -34.07
CA LEU A 177 40.36 12.60 -33.93
C LEU A 177 39.50 11.44 -33.40
N MET A 178 39.63 10.24 -33.97
CA MET A 178 38.88 9.06 -33.53
C MET A 178 39.21 8.67 -32.08
N GLU A 179 40.48 8.68 -31.69
CA GLU A 179 40.91 8.36 -30.32
C GLU A 179 40.40 9.39 -29.31
N THR A 180 40.45 10.68 -29.66
CA THR A 180 39.89 11.76 -28.84
C THR A 180 38.37 11.61 -28.65
N LEU A 181 37.64 11.27 -29.71
CA LEU A 181 36.20 11.00 -29.64
C LEU A 181 35.90 9.79 -28.77
N LEU A 182 36.63 8.69 -28.92
CA LEU A 182 36.45 7.49 -28.11
C LEU A 182 36.68 7.79 -26.62
N TYR A 183 37.76 8.51 -26.28
CA TYR A 183 38.05 8.92 -24.90
C TYR A 183 36.96 9.83 -24.31
N THR A 184 36.51 10.84 -25.07
CA THR A 184 35.47 11.77 -24.60
C THR A 184 34.12 11.07 -24.43
N CYS A 185 33.74 10.18 -25.35
CA CYS A 185 32.52 9.37 -25.23
C CYS A 185 32.59 8.40 -24.04
N ASN A 186 33.71 7.70 -23.83
CA ASN A 186 33.88 6.81 -22.68
C ASN A 186 33.77 7.59 -21.35
N TRP A 187 34.41 8.76 -21.26
CA TRP A 187 34.31 9.64 -20.10
C TRP A 187 32.86 10.08 -19.84
N GLN A 188 32.14 10.52 -20.88
CA GLN A 188 30.74 10.91 -20.77
C GLN A 188 29.86 9.74 -20.29
N GLN A 189 30.07 8.53 -20.82
CA GLN A 189 29.34 7.34 -20.41
C GLN A 189 29.57 7.01 -18.94
N ARG A 190 30.82 7.11 -18.46
CA ARG A 190 31.17 6.88 -17.07
C ARG A 190 30.53 7.89 -16.12
N GLU A 191 30.51 9.17 -16.52
CA GLU A 191 29.88 10.24 -15.74
C GLU A 191 28.34 10.06 -15.69
N LEU A 192 27.71 9.68 -16.81
CA LEU A 192 26.29 9.36 -16.85
C LEU A 192 25.94 8.17 -15.94
N LEU A 193 26.78 7.14 -15.91
CA LEU A 193 26.60 5.99 -15.01
C LEU A 193 26.75 6.40 -13.53
N ALA A 194 27.72 7.27 -13.21
CA ALA A 194 27.89 7.79 -11.86
C ALA A 194 26.66 8.60 -11.41
N MET A 195 26.15 9.50 -12.25
CA MET A 195 24.91 10.25 -11.98
C MET A 195 23.71 9.32 -11.80
N ARG A 196 23.57 8.28 -12.63
CA ARG A 196 22.50 7.29 -12.49
C ARG A 196 22.54 6.59 -11.12
N GLN A 197 23.73 6.22 -10.64
CA GLN A 197 23.87 5.61 -9.30
C GLN A 197 23.44 6.56 -8.18
N VAL A 198 23.78 7.85 -8.30
CA VAL A 198 23.33 8.89 -7.36
C VAL A 198 21.80 9.02 -7.37
N LEU A 199 21.18 9.05 -8.55
CA LEU A 199 19.72 9.12 -8.68
C LEU A 199 19.02 7.91 -8.04
N ILE A 200 19.53 6.69 -8.25
CA ILE A 200 19.00 5.47 -7.62
C ILE A 200 19.08 5.56 -6.09
N ARG A 201 20.19 6.09 -5.53
CA ARG A 201 20.33 6.31 -4.08
C ARG A 201 19.33 7.32 -3.54
N HIS A 202 19.07 8.40 -4.27
CA HIS A 202 18.05 9.37 -3.87
C HIS A 202 16.65 8.79 -3.95
N GLU A 203 16.32 8.07 -5.02
CA GLU A 203 15.01 7.42 -5.18
C GLU A 203 14.74 6.42 -4.05
N THR A 204 15.72 5.59 -3.69
CA THR A 204 15.60 4.65 -2.57
C THR A 204 15.42 5.35 -1.23
N THR A 205 16.10 6.49 -1.01
CA THR A 205 15.93 7.32 0.19
C THR A 205 14.54 7.95 0.25
N LEU A 206 14.05 8.49 -0.88
CA LEU A 206 12.69 9.05 -0.99
C LEU A 206 11.64 7.99 -0.67
N LYS A 207 11.73 6.80 -1.28
CA LYS A 207 10.83 5.68 -0.98
C LYS A 207 10.86 5.27 0.50
N ALA A 208 12.01 5.35 1.16
CA ALA A 208 12.12 5.07 2.59
C ALA A 208 11.47 6.17 3.45
N MET A 209 11.59 7.44 3.04
CA MET A 209 10.90 8.56 3.70
C MET A 209 9.39 8.48 3.51
N ASP A 210 8.89 8.14 2.32
CA ASP A 210 7.46 7.96 2.06
C ASP A 210 6.85 6.88 2.96
N LYS A 211 7.55 5.75 3.14
CA LYS A 211 7.14 4.71 4.09
C LYS A 211 7.05 5.25 5.52
N ARG A 212 8.04 6.02 5.97
CA ARG A 212 8.03 6.63 7.31
C ARG A 212 6.88 7.62 7.47
N ILE A 213 6.61 8.44 6.45
CA ILE A 213 5.48 9.37 6.45
C ILE A 213 4.16 8.60 6.58
N ALA A 214 3.97 7.53 5.80
CA ALA A 214 2.80 6.68 5.90
C ALA A 214 2.66 6.07 7.31
N THR A 215 3.75 5.56 7.90
CA THR A 215 3.74 5.05 9.28
C THR A 215 3.34 6.15 10.27
N LEU A 216 3.96 7.33 10.22
CA LEU A 216 3.63 8.45 11.09
C LEU A 216 2.18 8.94 10.90
N GLN A 217 1.63 8.87 9.69
CA GLN A 217 0.22 9.19 9.44
C GLN A 217 -0.71 8.19 10.11
N THR A 218 -0.38 6.90 10.07
CA THR A 218 -1.16 5.87 10.78
C THR A 218 -1.09 6.08 12.29
N GLU A 219 0.09 6.37 12.85
CA GLU A 219 0.28 6.67 14.27
C GLU A 219 -0.47 7.94 14.72
N ASN A 220 -0.44 9.00 13.92
CA ASN A 220 -1.23 10.20 14.22
C ASN A 220 -2.73 9.92 14.19
N SER A 221 -3.20 9.09 13.26
CA SER A 221 -4.61 8.71 13.18
C SER A 221 -5.04 7.91 14.40
N THR A 222 -4.21 6.97 14.88
CA THR A 222 -4.50 6.20 16.10
C THR A 222 -4.47 7.07 17.35
N LEU A 223 -3.50 7.99 17.46
CA LEU A 223 -3.45 8.97 18.54
C LEU A 223 -4.67 9.89 18.54
N HIS A 224 -5.12 10.32 17.36
CA HIS A 224 -6.32 11.15 17.23
C HIS A 224 -7.57 10.40 17.70
N ALA A 225 -7.72 9.13 17.31
CA ALA A 225 -8.82 8.28 17.76
C ALA A 225 -8.80 8.10 19.30
N ALA A 226 -7.63 7.81 19.88
CA ALA A 226 -7.48 7.69 21.33
C ALA A 226 -7.82 9.00 22.07
N ASN A 227 -7.41 10.14 21.52
CA ASN A 227 -7.74 11.45 22.10
C ASN A 227 -9.24 11.75 22.02
N SER A 228 -9.89 11.45 20.90
CA SER A 228 -11.34 11.58 20.76
C SER A 228 -12.10 10.68 21.77
N GLN A 229 -11.62 9.45 21.97
CA GLN A 229 -12.15 8.55 22.99
C GLN A 229 -11.99 9.16 24.40
N GLN A 230 -10.81 9.72 24.70
CA GLN A 230 -10.56 10.38 25.99
C GLN A 230 -11.47 11.60 26.22
N GLN A 231 -11.71 12.42 25.19
CA GLN A 231 -12.65 13.54 25.26
C GLN A 231 -14.07 13.08 25.56
N THR A 232 -14.50 11.98 24.94
CA THR A 232 -15.82 11.38 25.19
C THR A 232 -15.95 10.93 26.65
N LEU A 233 -14.94 10.24 27.18
CA LEU A 233 -14.92 9.82 28.59
C LEU A 233 -14.94 11.02 29.54
N ASN A 234 -14.18 12.08 29.25
CA ASN A 234 -14.17 13.31 30.05
C ASN A 234 -15.55 13.98 30.06
N HIS A 235 -16.22 14.08 28.91
CA HIS A 235 -17.58 14.64 28.84
C HIS A 235 -18.59 13.80 29.64
N GLN A 236 -18.51 12.47 29.55
CA GLN A 236 -19.37 11.59 30.34
C GLN A 236 -19.14 11.77 31.84
N LEU A 237 -17.89 11.81 32.29
CA LEU A 237 -17.56 12.02 33.69
C LEU A 237 -18.07 13.38 34.19
N GLN A 238 -17.93 14.43 33.37
CA GLN A 238 -18.44 15.77 33.72
C GLN A 238 -19.97 15.80 33.81
N ALA A 239 -20.67 15.08 32.93
CA ALA A 239 -22.12 14.90 33.00
C ALA A 239 -22.53 14.14 34.27
N ASP A 240 -21.85 13.03 34.59
CA ASP A 240 -22.12 12.21 35.78
C ASP A 240 -21.91 13.01 37.07
N VAL A 241 -20.83 13.81 37.16
CA VAL A 241 -20.58 14.70 38.30
C VAL A 241 -21.66 15.78 38.42
N SER A 242 -22.05 16.41 37.30
CA SER A 242 -23.09 17.44 37.31
C SER A 242 -24.45 16.88 37.74
N MET A 243 -24.80 15.69 37.26
CA MET A 243 -26.00 14.96 37.68
C MET A 243 -25.95 14.59 39.17
N GLY A 244 -24.82 14.08 39.65
CA GLY A 244 -24.62 13.75 41.06
C GLY A 244 -24.75 14.98 41.98
N LEU A 245 -24.19 16.12 41.57
CA LEU A 245 -24.33 17.39 42.30
C LEU A 245 -25.79 17.87 42.33
N ALA A 246 -26.50 17.83 41.20
CA ALA A 246 -27.91 18.21 41.15
C ALA A 246 -28.79 17.32 42.06
N GLN A 247 -28.52 16.01 42.08
CA GLN A 247 -29.19 15.07 42.98
C GLN A 247 -28.90 15.36 44.46
N LEU A 248 -27.65 15.70 44.80
CA LEU A 248 -27.28 16.09 46.16
C LEU A 248 -27.98 17.39 46.58
N SER A 249 -28.06 18.38 45.69
CA SER A 249 -28.80 19.62 45.95
C SER A 249 -30.30 19.38 46.15
N ALA A 250 -30.90 18.50 45.34
CA ALA A 250 -32.30 18.11 45.51
C ALA A 250 -32.53 17.36 46.83
N ALA A 251 -31.66 16.41 47.19
CA ALA A 251 -31.73 15.67 48.45
C ALA A 251 -31.57 16.61 49.66
N ALA A 252 -30.61 17.54 49.62
CA ALA A 252 -30.43 18.54 50.68
C ALA A 252 -31.67 19.45 50.84
N SER A 253 -32.33 19.81 49.73
CA SER A 253 -33.58 20.56 49.75
C SER A 253 -34.74 19.74 50.37
N THR A 254 -34.80 18.43 50.12
CA THR A 254 -35.77 17.54 50.77
C THR A 254 -35.48 17.31 52.26
N VAL A 255 -34.20 17.24 52.66
CA VAL A 255 -33.78 17.11 54.07
C VAL A 255 -34.06 18.39 54.85
N SER A 256 -33.97 19.57 54.22
CA SER A 256 -34.40 20.83 54.82
C SER A 256 -35.92 20.94 55.02
N ALA A 257 -36.72 20.16 54.30
CA ALA A 257 -38.18 20.10 54.45
C ALA A 257 -38.63 18.95 55.39
N ALA A 258 -37.76 17.99 55.68
CA ALA A 258 -38.01 16.84 56.54
C ALA A 258 -37.07 16.85 57.76
N VAL A 259 -37.11 17.93 58.54
CA VAL A 259 -36.57 17.92 59.91
C VAL A 259 -37.68 17.41 60.82
N ASP A 260 -37.80 16.08 60.88
CA ASP A 260 -38.31 15.36 62.04
C ASP A 260 -37.59 13.99 62.11
N CYS A 261 -36.93 13.74 63.24
CA CYS A 261 -35.95 12.67 63.46
C CYS A 261 -36.47 11.24 63.18
N SER A 262 -35.64 10.36 62.58
CA SER A 262 -35.43 8.92 62.88
C SER A 262 -34.79 8.17 61.66
N PRO A 263 -34.73 6.82 61.57
CA PRO A 263 -33.56 5.96 61.24
C PRO A 263 -32.97 6.07 59.81
N THR A 264 -33.60 6.86 58.95
CA THR A 264 -33.27 7.07 57.54
C THR A 264 -31.89 7.73 57.36
N LEU A 265 -31.46 8.57 58.32
CA LEU A 265 -30.13 9.20 58.32
C LEU A 265 -28.99 8.18 58.41
N VAL A 266 -29.19 7.08 59.14
CA VAL A 266 -28.16 6.03 59.29
C VAL A 266 -28.02 5.23 57.99
N VAL A 267 -29.12 4.98 57.29
CA VAL A 267 -29.12 4.32 55.98
C VAL A 267 -28.46 5.21 54.91
N GLN A 268 -28.73 6.52 54.92
CA GLN A 268 -28.06 7.47 54.03
C GLN A 268 -26.56 7.59 54.30
N ALA A 269 -26.14 7.60 55.58
CA ALA A 269 -24.71 7.64 55.92
C ALA A 269 -23.95 6.43 55.39
N LYS A 270 -24.53 5.23 55.50
CA LYS A 270 -23.95 4.01 54.93
C LYS A 270 -23.90 4.02 53.40
N GLN A 271 -24.96 4.53 52.77
CA GLN A 271 -25.00 4.64 51.31
C GLN A 271 -24.00 5.67 50.77
N LEU A 272 -23.74 6.74 51.51
CA LEU A 272 -22.70 7.72 51.17
C LEU A 272 -21.30 7.10 51.30
N GLU A 273 -21.06 6.32 52.35
CA GLU A 273 -19.80 5.61 52.59
C GLU A 273 -19.50 4.58 51.48
N GLU A 274 -20.50 3.79 51.08
CA GLU A 274 -20.36 2.88 49.93
C GLU A 274 -20.10 3.61 48.61
N ARG A 275 -20.71 4.77 48.38
CA ARG A 275 -20.46 5.58 47.18
C ARG A 275 -19.06 6.20 47.18
N ILE A 276 -18.55 6.63 48.33
CA ILE A 276 -17.18 7.13 48.47
C ILE A 276 -16.18 5.99 48.19
N ASN A 277 -16.44 4.80 48.71
CA ASN A 277 -15.61 3.62 48.46
C ASN A 277 -15.65 3.20 46.98
N HIS A 278 -16.81 3.30 46.32
CA HIS A 278 -16.94 3.04 44.89
C HIS A 278 -16.17 4.06 44.03
N LEU A 279 -16.24 5.35 44.38
CA LEU A 279 -15.47 6.40 43.70
C LEU A 279 -13.96 6.20 43.88
N LEU A 280 -13.49 5.88 45.09
CA LEU A 280 -12.08 5.56 45.34
C LEU A 280 -11.60 4.33 44.56
N ALA A 281 -12.43 3.28 44.44
CA ALA A 281 -12.12 2.11 43.63
C ALA A 281 -12.06 2.43 42.12
N SER A 282 -12.96 3.30 41.63
CA SER A 282 -12.92 3.78 40.23
C SER A 282 -11.69 4.66 39.94
N LEU A 283 -11.23 5.44 40.92
CA LEU A 283 -10.05 6.29 40.83
C LEU A 283 -8.73 5.49 40.93
N GLY A 284 -8.70 4.45 41.77
CA GLY A 284 -7.56 3.51 41.86
C GLY A 284 -7.26 2.81 40.53
N ASN A 285 -8.30 2.53 39.72
CA ASN A 285 -8.15 1.98 38.37
C ASN A 285 -7.53 2.96 37.35
N ILE A 286 -7.52 4.26 37.64
CA ILE A 286 -6.86 5.29 36.79
C ILE A 286 -5.33 5.23 36.93
N SER A 287 -4.79 4.66 38.02
CA SER A 287 -3.34 4.46 38.19
C SER A 287 -2.72 3.53 37.14
N LYS A 288 -3.53 2.68 36.48
CA LYS A 288 -3.11 1.89 35.31
C LYS A 288 -2.77 2.75 34.08
N PHE A 289 -3.17 4.02 34.05
CA PHE A 289 -2.85 4.97 33.00
C PHE A 289 -1.64 5.87 33.33
N ALA A 290 -0.89 5.61 34.41
CA ALA A 290 0.35 6.33 34.73
C ALA A 290 1.42 6.24 33.61
N GLY A 291 1.28 5.29 32.67
CA GLY A 291 2.07 5.23 31.44
C GLY A 291 1.81 6.35 30.42
N ALA A 292 0.73 7.13 30.55
CA ALA A 292 0.40 8.23 29.63
C ALA A 292 1.08 9.56 29.98
N SER A 293 1.70 9.69 31.16
CA SER A 293 2.37 10.93 31.58
C SER A 293 3.66 11.24 30.80
N THR A 294 4.19 10.27 30.05
CA THR A 294 5.33 10.45 29.14
C THR A 294 4.97 11.19 27.84
N VAL A 295 3.71 11.09 27.37
CA VAL A 295 3.27 11.74 26.11
C VAL A 295 3.19 13.27 26.25
N SER A 296 2.80 13.77 27.43
CA SER A 296 2.81 15.21 27.74
C SER A 296 4.23 15.80 27.76
N SER A 297 5.21 15.02 28.23
CA SER A 297 6.63 15.39 28.21
C SER A 297 7.15 15.48 26.77
N CYS A 298 6.88 14.47 25.93
CA CYS A 298 7.28 14.48 24.51
C CYS A 298 6.65 15.65 23.73
N ARG A 299 5.39 15.99 24.00
CA ARG A 299 4.72 17.15 23.37
C ARG A 299 5.38 18.47 23.78
N ARG A 300 5.71 18.64 25.06
CA ARG A 300 6.44 19.82 25.58
C ARG A 300 7.83 19.95 24.96
N SER A 301 8.59 18.86 24.83
CA SER A 301 9.91 18.84 24.19
C SER A 301 9.85 19.18 22.70
N ALA A 302 8.80 18.74 22.00
CA ALA A 302 8.56 19.11 20.61
C ALA A 302 8.19 20.59 20.44
N THR A 303 7.46 21.17 21.41
CA THR A 303 7.07 22.59 21.36
C THR A 303 8.26 23.53 21.65
N THR A 304 9.22 23.10 22.49
CA THR A 304 10.45 23.86 22.75
C THR A 304 11.43 23.86 21.57
N LEU A 305 11.49 22.78 20.78
CA LEU A 305 12.32 22.71 19.57
C LEU A 305 11.81 23.59 18.42
N THR A 306 10.53 23.96 18.42
CA THR A 306 9.94 24.87 17.43
C THR A 306 10.13 26.36 17.73
N ASN A 307 10.52 26.75 18.96
CA ASN A 307 10.70 28.15 19.34
C ASN A 307 12.15 28.64 19.37
N ASP A 308 13.15 27.76 19.39
CA ASP A 308 14.56 28.13 19.24
C ASP A 308 15.05 27.86 17.81
N ARG A 309 14.75 28.79 16.91
CA ARG A 309 15.43 28.90 15.62
C ARG A 309 16.65 29.83 15.80
N PRO A 310 17.90 29.34 15.70
CA PRO A 310 19.04 30.24 15.60
C PRO A 310 18.94 31.04 14.28
N LEU A 311 19.10 32.36 14.38
CA LEU A 311 19.21 33.27 13.25
C LEU A 311 20.39 32.87 12.34
N PRO A 312 20.29 33.03 11.00
CA PRO A 312 21.42 32.79 10.11
C PRO A 312 22.49 33.89 10.26
N PRO A 313 23.79 33.58 10.16
CA PRO A 313 24.83 34.60 10.16
C PRO A 313 24.72 35.49 8.91
N ARG A 314 24.88 36.79 9.17
CA ARG A 314 24.73 37.93 8.28
C ARG A 314 25.87 37.99 7.25
N ASN A 315 25.50 38.24 6.01
CA ASN A 315 26.35 38.39 4.82
C ASN A 315 27.69 39.13 5.06
N GLY A 316 28.80 38.41 4.88
CA GLY A 316 30.12 38.96 4.57
C GLY A 316 30.27 39.13 3.06
N ARG A 317 30.51 40.37 2.65
CA ARG A 317 30.55 40.87 1.27
C ARG A 317 31.90 40.47 0.62
N CYS A 318 31.93 39.53 -0.33
CA CYS A 318 33.11 39.32 -1.18
C CYS A 318 32.99 40.17 -2.45
N ARG A 319 33.76 41.28 -2.46
CA ARG A 319 34.06 42.05 -3.66
C ARG A 319 34.95 41.22 -4.59
N THR A 320 34.66 41.35 -5.88
CA THR A 320 35.52 41.00 -7.01
C THR A 320 36.88 41.71 -6.92
N SER A 321 37.97 40.96 -7.11
CA SER A 321 39.20 41.50 -7.70
C SER A 321 40.12 40.36 -8.15
N SER A 322 40.37 40.35 -9.46
CA SER A 322 41.38 39.61 -10.19
C SER A 322 42.78 39.73 -9.56
N SER A 323 43.55 38.65 -9.54
CA SER A 323 44.97 38.63 -9.97
C SER A 323 45.59 37.25 -9.77
N THR A 324 46.02 36.66 -10.88
CA THR A 324 47.28 35.94 -11.11
C THR A 324 48.12 35.59 -9.86
N THR A 325 48.46 34.30 -9.69
CA THR A 325 49.87 33.82 -9.61
C THR A 325 49.94 32.30 -9.36
N ILE A 326 50.55 31.62 -10.34
CA ILE A 326 51.14 30.28 -10.34
C ILE A 326 52.05 30.08 -9.11
N THR A 327 51.99 28.94 -8.41
CA THR A 327 53.18 28.17 -7.93
C THR A 327 52.77 26.77 -7.41
N ARG A 328 53.53 25.77 -7.90
CA ARG A 328 53.61 24.36 -7.49
C ARG A 328 53.54 24.12 -5.96
N LEU A 329 52.94 23.00 -5.55
CA LEU A 329 53.59 22.16 -4.52
C LEU A 329 53.23 20.66 -4.69
N ILE A 330 54.32 19.89 -4.65
CA ILE A 330 54.49 18.44 -4.77
C ILE A 330 54.51 17.83 -3.35
N ARG A 331 54.15 16.53 -3.23
CA ARG A 331 54.29 15.61 -2.06
C ARG A 331 53.29 15.85 -0.93
N CYS A 332 52.67 14.82 -0.35
CA CYS A 332 53.33 13.69 0.29
C CYS A 332 52.65 12.33 0.07
N ASN A 333 53.52 11.32 0.01
CA ASN A 333 53.28 9.90 0.14
C ASN A 333 53.85 9.46 1.50
N GLY A 334 53.28 8.45 2.16
CA GLY A 334 53.96 7.68 3.20
C GLY A 334 53.33 7.72 4.60
N GLY A 335 52.78 6.57 4.99
CA GLY A 335 52.21 6.23 6.29
C GLY A 335 51.33 5.02 6.17
#